data_AF-A0A059CLN5-F1
#
_entry.id   AF-A0A059CLN5-F1
#
_cell.length_a   1.000
_cell.length_b   1.000
_cell.length_c   1.000
_cell.angle_alpha   90.00
_cell.angle_beta   90.00
_cell.angle_gamma   90.00
#
_symmetry.space_group_name_H-M   'P 1'
#
loop_
_entity.id
_entity.type
_entity.pdbx_description
1 polymer ?
#
loop_
_entity_poly.entity_id
_entity_poly.type
_entity_poly.pdbx_seq_one_letter_code
_entity_poly.pdbx_strand_id
1 'polypeptide(L)'
;MGSCSSPLKSVSTSDLPRGLRGLNNLGNTCFMNSVLQALLHTPPLRNYFSSDRHNRYFCQKKNGVSGNVSKRNVDCALDGGHGSKNGSFCLACDMDAMFSVVFLRERMPYSPAKFLYSWWQHAANLASYEQQDAHEFFISMLDGIHEKVDKD
;
A
#
# COMPACT_ATOMS: atom_id res chain seq x y z
N MET A 1 -24.45 15.82 -35.81
CA MET A 1 -24.48 15.19 -34.48
C MET A 1 -24.34 13.69 -34.69
N GLY A 2 -23.12 13.15 -34.57
CA GLY A 2 -22.85 11.72 -34.78
C GLY A 2 -22.86 10.99 -33.45
N SER A 3 -23.80 10.06 -33.29
CA SER A 3 -23.87 9.17 -32.13
C SER A 3 -22.82 8.06 -32.29
N CYS A 4 -21.68 8.17 -31.62
CA CYS A 4 -20.78 7.05 -31.41
C CYS A 4 -21.37 6.12 -30.35
N SER A 5 -22.13 5.12 -30.79
CA SER A 5 -22.55 3.99 -29.96
C SER A 5 -22.17 2.70 -30.67
N SER A 6 -20.89 2.37 -30.60
CA SER A 6 -20.42 1.03 -30.97
C SER A 6 -20.74 0.05 -29.84
N PRO A 7 -21.27 -1.15 -30.12
CA PRO A 7 -21.48 -2.17 -29.10
C PRO A 7 -20.14 -2.58 -28.47
N LEU A 8 -20.02 -2.48 -27.15
CA LEU A 8 -18.91 -3.05 -26.39
C LEU A 8 -18.92 -4.58 -26.62
N LYS A 9 -18.00 -5.08 -27.44
CA LYS A 9 -17.71 -6.52 -27.50
C LYS A 9 -17.38 -6.97 -26.08
N SER A 10 -18.02 -8.06 -25.62
CA SER A 10 -17.69 -8.69 -24.33
C SER A 10 -16.26 -9.23 -24.38
N VAL A 11 -15.29 -8.39 -24.00
CA VAL A 11 -13.88 -8.78 -23.89
C VAL A 11 -13.77 -9.83 -22.80
N SER A 12 -13.21 -11.00 -23.12
CA SER A 12 -12.95 -12.02 -22.11
C SER A 12 -11.96 -11.44 -21.09
N THR A 13 -12.21 -11.67 -19.80
CA THR A 13 -11.39 -11.10 -18.71
C THR A 13 -9.93 -11.58 -18.75
N SER A 14 -9.63 -12.66 -19.50
CA SER A 14 -8.29 -13.19 -19.73
C SER A 14 -7.43 -12.41 -20.73
N ASP A 15 -8.04 -11.60 -21.61
CA ASP A 15 -7.34 -10.89 -22.69
C ASP A 15 -6.87 -9.49 -22.31
N LEU A 16 -7.36 -8.97 -21.18
CA LEU A 16 -7.08 -7.61 -20.75
C LEU A 16 -5.75 -7.54 -19.96
N PRO A 17 -4.94 -6.46 -20.08
CA PRO A 17 -3.65 -6.36 -19.39
C PRO A 17 -3.76 -6.55 -17.87
N ARG A 18 -2.76 -7.21 -17.28
CA ARG A 18 -2.63 -7.35 -15.82
C ARG A 18 -2.34 -6.00 -15.17
N GLY A 19 -2.75 -5.83 -13.92
CA GLY A 19 -2.55 -4.58 -13.19
C GLY A 19 -3.62 -3.53 -13.42
N LEU A 20 -4.50 -3.71 -14.42
CA LEU A 20 -5.64 -2.83 -14.62
C LEU A 20 -6.74 -3.21 -13.61
N ARG A 21 -6.62 -2.64 -12.40
CA ARG A 21 -7.48 -2.87 -11.23
C ARG A 21 -7.80 -1.52 -10.58
N GLY A 22 -9.08 -1.28 -10.27
CA GLY A 22 -9.53 -0.07 -9.61
C GLY A 22 -9.15 -0.03 -8.11
N LEU A 23 -9.16 1.17 -7.52
CA LEU A 23 -9.05 1.37 -6.07
C LEU A 23 -10.37 1.90 -5.52
N ASN A 24 -10.83 1.33 -4.41
CA ASN A 24 -11.99 1.84 -3.70
C ASN A 24 -11.66 3.19 -3.07
N ASN A 25 -12.57 4.15 -3.22
CA ASN A 25 -12.49 5.41 -2.48
C ASN A 25 -13.02 5.15 -1.06
N LEU A 26 -12.21 5.45 -0.04
CA LEU A 26 -12.53 5.18 1.37
C LEU A 26 -13.14 6.41 2.08
N GLY A 27 -13.52 7.43 1.31
CA GLY A 27 -14.00 8.73 1.79
C GLY A 27 -12.91 9.78 1.62
N ASN A 28 -13.08 10.70 0.67
CA ASN A 28 -12.11 11.76 0.38
C ASN A 28 -10.67 11.27 0.03
N THR A 29 -10.49 10.02 -0.35
CA THR A 29 -9.17 9.44 -0.67
C THR A 29 -8.86 9.41 -2.18
N CYS A 30 -9.54 10.22 -2.98
CA CYS A 30 -9.34 10.26 -4.43
C CYS A 30 -7.93 10.73 -4.82
N PHE A 31 -7.34 11.65 -4.04
CA PHE A 31 -5.95 12.10 -4.20
C PHE A 31 -4.96 10.94 -4.04
N MET A 32 -5.17 10.07 -3.04
CA MET A 32 -4.34 8.90 -2.81
C MET A 32 -4.52 7.90 -3.96
N ASN A 33 -5.76 7.66 -4.38
CA ASN A 33 -6.05 6.71 -5.44
C ASN A 33 -5.43 7.13 -6.79
N SER A 34 -5.47 8.42 -7.15
CA SER A 34 -4.87 8.90 -8.40
C SER A 34 -3.36 8.75 -8.41
N VAL A 35 -2.70 9.07 -7.29
CA VAL A 35 -1.25 8.92 -7.14
C VAL A 35 -0.82 7.46 -7.11
N LEU A 36 -1.50 6.61 -6.33
CA LEU A 36 -1.21 5.17 -6.28
C LEU A 36 -1.34 4.52 -7.65
N GLN A 37 -2.38 4.86 -8.43
CA GLN A 37 -2.54 4.37 -9.79
C GLN A 37 -1.37 4.78 -10.69
N ALA A 38 -0.93 6.04 -10.63
CA ALA A 38 0.23 6.50 -11.39
C ALA A 38 1.51 5.74 -11.01
N LEU A 39 1.74 5.51 -9.72
CA LEU A 39 2.90 4.78 -9.21
C LEU A 39 2.87 3.29 -9.57
N LEU A 40 1.72 2.62 -9.45
CA LEU A 40 1.54 1.21 -9.82
C LEU A 40 1.84 0.94 -11.31
N HIS A 41 1.58 1.94 -12.15
CA HIS A 41 1.80 1.88 -13.59
C HIS A 41 3.12 2.50 -14.05
N THR A 42 4.01 2.89 -13.12
CA THR A 42 5.35 3.39 -13.42
C THR A 42 6.33 2.20 -13.51
N PRO A 43 6.88 1.86 -14.71
CA PRO A 43 7.66 0.63 -14.88
C PRO A 43 8.89 0.49 -13.98
N PRO A 44 9.70 1.54 -13.74
CA PRO A 44 10.82 1.45 -12.80
C PRO A 44 10.40 1.02 -11.38
N LEU A 45 9.34 1.63 -10.85
CA LEU A 45 8.85 1.34 -9.50
C LEU A 45 8.22 -0.06 -9.43
N ARG A 46 7.45 -0.40 -10.46
CA ARG A 46 6.89 -1.75 -10.61
C ARG A 46 7.97 -2.82 -10.61
N ASN A 47 9.03 -2.62 -11.40
CA ASN A 47 10.13 -3.56 -11.49
C ASN A 47 10.88 -3.68 -10.17
N TYR A 48 11.05 -2.58 -9.43
CA TYR A 48 11.68 -2.58 -8.12
C TYR A 48 10.94 -3.52 -7.14
N PHE A 49 9.63 -3.33 -6.94
CA PHE A 49 8.85 -4.16 -6.02
C PHE A 49 8.61 -5.57 -6.56
N SER A 50 8.45 -5.75 -7.88
CA SER A 50 8.26 -7.09 -8.48
C SER A 50 9.53 -7.95 -8.48
N SER A 51 10.71 -7.34 -8.33
CA SER A 51 12.00 -8.04 -8.27
C SER A 51 12.48 -8.30 -6.83
N ASP A 52 11.58 -8.23 -5.85
CA ASP A 52 11.88 -8.44 -4.43
C ASP A 52 12.98 -7.50 -3.87
N ARG A 53 13.22 -6.34 -4.50
CA ARG A 53 14.24 -5.37 -4.03
C ARG A 53 13.86 -4.76 -2.68
N HIS A 54 12.57 -4.76 -2.34
CA HIS A 54 12.08 -4.54 -0.99
C HIS A 54 11.19 -5.72 -0.58
N ASN A 55 11.76 -6.70 0.11
CA ASN A 55 11.01 -7.87 0.54
C ASN A 55 10.38 -7.63 1.92
N ARG A 56 9.04 -7.59 1.97
CA ARG A 56 8.29 -7.28 3.20
C ARG A 56 8.56 -8.26 4.35
N TYR A 57 8.88 -9.53 4.05
CA TYR A 57 9.15 -10.55 5.07
C TYR A 57 10.48 -10.29 5.78
N PHE A 58 11.53 -9.94 5.03
CA PHE A 58 12.82 -9.57 5.60
C PHE A 58 12.78 -8.20 6.28
N CYS A 59 12.04 -7.24 5.73
CA CYS A 59 11.87 -5.92 6.34
C CYS A 59 11.16 -6.01 7.70
N GLN A 60 10.09 -6.81 7.81
CA GLN A 60 9.41 -7.04 9.09
C GLN A 60 10.31 -7.73 10.12
N LYS A 61 11.20 -8.64 9.68
CA LYS A 61 12.17 -9.30 10.56
C LYS A 61 13.28 -8.34 11.02
N LYS A 62 13.78 -7.44 10.16
CA LYS A 62 14.71 -6.36 10.56
C LYS A 62 14.09 -5.42 11.59
N ASN A 63 12.80 -5.11 11.43
CA ASN A 63 12.05 -4.27 12.38
C ASN A 63 11.42 -5.05 13.56
N GLY A 64 11.66 -6.37 13.63
CA GLY A 64 11.08 -7.29 14.61
C GLY A 64 12.16 -8.13 15.30
N VAL A 65 12.66 -7.60 16.42
CA VAL A 65 13.31 -8.36 17.50
C VAL A 65 14.61 -9.10 17.13
N SER A 66 15.71 -8.35 17.06
CA SER A 66 16.99 -8.83 17.60
C SER A 66 17.09 -8.34 19.05
N GLY A 67 16.60 -9.13 20.00
CA GLY A 67 16.63 -8.79 21.43
C GLY A 67 15.85 -9.76 22.31
N ASN A 68 16.33 -11.01 22.39
CA ASN A 68 15.99 -12.05 23.37
C ASN A 68 14.58 -12.65 23.34
N VAL A 69 14.49 -13.84 22.72
CA VAL A 69 13.58 -14.91 23.14
C VAL A 69 13.98 -15.35 24.55
N SER A 70 13.59 -14.60 25.57
CA SER A 70 13.42 -15.19 26.90
C SER A 70 12.06 -15.85 26.89
N LYS A 71 12.06 -17.19 26.92
CA LYS A 71 10.93 -18.02 27.35
C LYS A 71 10.13 -17.29 28.41
N ARG A 72 8.97 -16.74 28.05
CA ARG A 72 7.90 -16.54 29.03
C ARG A 72 6.64 -17.14 28.46
N ASN A 73 6.05 -17.90 29.35
CA ASN A 73 4.98 -18.86 29.21
C ASN A 73 3.77 -18.23 28.50
N VAL A 74 3.10 -19.03 27.69
CA VAL A 74 1.81 -18.65 27.10
C VAL A 74 0.77 -18.80 28.19
N ASP A 75 0.51 -17.69 28.87
CA ASP A 75 -0.58 -17.59 29.83
C ASP A 75 -1.55 -16.54 29.27
N CYS A 76 -2.70 -17.03 28.80
CA CYS A 76 -3.83 -16.23 28.37
C CYS A 76 -4.41 -15.47 29.57
N ALA A 77 -4.37 -14.13 29.56
CA ALA A 77 -5.14 -13.31 30.49
C ALA A 77 -5.64 -12.03 29.81
N LEU A 78 -6.94 -11.81 29.98
CA LEU A 78 -7.69 -10.60 29.67
C LEU A 78 -7.20 -9.47 30.61
N ASP A 79 -6.75 -8.32 30.10
CA ASP A 79 -7.08 -7.00 30.68
C ASP A 79 -6.57 -5.83 29.81
N GLY A 80 -7.26 -4.69 29.93
CA GLY A 80 -6.97 -3.43 29.26
C GLY A 80 -5.62 -2.81 29.67
N GLY A 81 -4.89 -2.32 28.68
CA GLY A 81 -3.64 -1.60 28.88
C GLY A 81 -3.17 -0.93 27.60
N HIS A 82 -3.15 0.40 27.62
CA HIS A 82 -2.69 1.29 26.56
C HIS A 82 -1.17 1.16 26.38
N GLY A 83 -0.74 0.15 25.62
CA GLY A 83 0.67 -0.14 25.35
C GLY A 83 0.94 -0.07 23.86
N SER A 84 1.52 1.05 23.42
CA SER A 84 1.97 1.29 22.05
C SER A 84 2.88 0.15 21.57
N LYS A 85 2.29 -0.78 20.81
CA LYS A 85 3.04 -1.71 19.98
C LYS A 85 3.41 -0.93 18.72
N ASN A 86 4.54 -0.24 18.74
CA ASN A 86 5.15 0.29 17.52
C ASN A 86 5.65 -0.88 16.66
N GLY A 87 4.72 -1.63 16.08
CA GLY A 87 5.00 -2.43 14.89
C GLY A 87 5.41 -1.43 13.82
N SER A 88 6.67 -1.46 13.40
CA SER A 88 7.20 -0.50 12.42
C SER A 88 6.32 -0.48 11.18
N PHE A 89 5.54 0.58 11.02
CA PHE A 89 4.78 0.88 9.81
C PHE A 89 5.79 1.15 8.69
N CYS A 90 5.73 0.38 7.60
CA CYS A 90 6.66 0.53 6.48
C CYS A 90 5.85 0.67 5.20
N LEU A 91 5.86 1.87 4.61
CA LEU A 91 5.13 2.15 3.37
C LEU A 91 5.62 1.28 2.22
N ALA A 92 6.92 0.98 2.18
CA ALA A 92 7.47 0.07 1.19
C ALA A 92 6.91 -1.37 1.33
N CYS A 93 6.65 -1.86 2.55
CA CYS A 93 6.01 -3.17 2.76
C CYS A 93 4.56 -3.18 2.27
N ASP A 94 3.83 -2.09 2.49
CA ASP A 94 2.45 -1.98 2.02
C ASP A 94 2.37 -1.77 0.50
N MET A 95 3.35 -1.07 -0.09
CA MET A 95 3.50 -0.98 -1.54
C MET A 95 3.81 -2.32 -2.17
N ASP A 96 4.76 -3.08 -1.62
CA ASP A 96 5.07 -4.45 -2.08
C ASP A 96 3.82 -5.37 -2.05
N ALA A 97 3.06 -5.30 -0.95
CA ALA A 97 1.78 -6.00 -0.84
C ALA A 97 0.78 -5.55 -1.90
N MET A 98 0.69 -4.24 -2.17
CA MET A 98 -0.20 -3.67 -3.18
C MET A 98 0.18 -4.11 -4.59
N PHE A 99 1.46 -4.06 -4.97
CA PHE A 99 1.95 -4.56 -6.25
C PHE A 99 1.61 -6.04 -6.42
N SER A 100 1.79 -6.85 -5.37
CA SER A 100 1.47 -8.28 -5.42
C SER A 100 0.00 -8.53 -5.74
N VAL A 101 -0.95 -7.79 -5.14
CA VAL A 101 -2.40 -8.00 -5.32
C VAL A 101 -2.97 -7.34 -6.58
N VAL A 102 -2.44 -6.19 -6.99
CA VAL A 102 -2.91 -5.46 -8.18
C VAL A 102 -2.61 -6.23 -9.47
N PHE A 103 -1.47 -6.93 -9.51
CA PHE A 103 -1.05 -7.69 -10.69
C PHE A 103 -1.53 -9.16 -10.71
N LEU A 104 -2.32 -9.58 -9.71
CA LEU A 104 -3.13 -10.80 -9.80
C LEU A 104 -4.16 -10.68 -10.94
N ARG A 105 -4.75 -11.82 -11.35
CA ARG A 105 -5.81 -11.82 -12.38
C ARG A 105 -7.18 -11.34 -11.85
N GLU A 106 -7.19 -10.69 -10.70
CA GLU A 106 -8.40 -10.21 -10.05
C GLU A 106 -8.74 -8.79 -10.52
N ARG A 107 -10.01 -8.55 -10.84
CA ARG A 107 -10.51 -7.26 -11.34
C ARG A 107 -11.33 -6.48 -10.31
N MET A 108 -11.66 -7.11 -9.18
CA MET A 108 -12.40 -6.46 -8.11
C MET A 108 -11.60 -5.27 -7.59
N PRO A 109 -12.23 -4.13 -7.31
CA PRO A 109 -11.50 -2.97 -6.82
C PRO A 109 -10.80 -3.30 -5.49
N TYR A 110 -9.57 -2.82 -5.33
CA TYR A 110 -8.76 -3.02 -4.13
C TYR A 110 -8.99 -1.88 -3.13
N SER A 111 -9.10 -2.21 -1.85
CA SER A 111 -9.22 -1.22 -0.77
C SER A 111 -7.88 -1.00 -0.07
N PRO A 112 -7.17 0.12 -0.33
CA PRO A 112 -5.86 0.40 0.28
C PRO A 112 -5.97 0.92 1.73
N ALA A 113 -6.88 0.39 2.54
CA ALA A 113 -7.16 0.90 3.89
C ALA A 113 -5.95 0.76 4.83
N LYS A 114 -5.23 -0.37 4.75
CA LYS A 114 -4.00 -0.59 5.53
C LYS A 114 -2.91 0.41 5.15
N PHE A 115 -2.73 0.64 3.85
CA PHE A 115 -1.76 1.62 3.35
C PHE A 115 -2.10 3.04 3.83
N LEU A 116 -3.37 3.45 3.73
CA LEU A 116 -3.83 4.75 4.23
C LEU A 116 -3.49 4.94 5.72
N TYR A 117 -3.82 3.93 6.54
CA TYR A 117 -3.49 3.97 7.96
C TYR A 117 -1.98 4.07 8.20
N SER A 118 -1.18 3.28 7.50
CA SER A 118 0.28 3.35 7.59
C SER A 118 0.80 4.73 7.18
N TRP A 119 0.28 5.33 6.11
CA TRP A 119 0.68 6.67 5.66
C TRP A 119 0.35 7.74 6.70
N TRP A 120 -0.81 7.69 7.34
CA TRP A 120 -1.14 8.60 8.45
C TRP A 120 -0.17 8.49 9.64
N GLN A 121 0.45 7.34 9.87
CA GLN A 121 1.48 7.22 10.91
C GLN A 121 2.81 7.88 10.51
N HIS A 122 3.11 7.99 9.22
CA HIS A 122 4.31 8.66 8.69
C HIS A 122 4.11 10.16 8.51
N ALA A 123 2.92 10.58 8.07
CA ALA A 123 2.55 11.97 7.82
C ALA A 123 1.40 12.39 8.75
N ALA A 124 1.67 12.41 10.06
CA ALA A 124 0.65 12.70 11.08
C ALA A 124 0.00 14.08 10.92
N ASN A 125 0.72 15.05 10.37
CA ASN A 125 0.21 16.39 10.04
C ASN A 125 -0.83 16.38 8.91
N LEU A 126 -0.82 15.34 8.07
CA LEU A 126 -1.75 15.15 6.94
C LEU A 126 -2.85 14.13 7.26
N ALA A 127 -2.83 13.57 8.48
CA ALA A 127 -3.77 12.56 8.91
C ALA A 127 -5.15 13.16 9.21
N SER A 128 -5.96 13.28 8.16
CA SER A 128 -7.34 13.76 8.26
C SER A 128 -8.28 13.00 7.32
N TYR A 129 -9.58 13.12 7.57
CA TYR A 129 -10.64 12.59 6.71
C TYR A 129 -10.99 13.54 5.54
N GLU A 130 -10.28 14.66 5.41
CA GLU A 130 -10.46 15.62 4.33
C GLU A 130 -9.64 15.26 3.10
N GLN A 131 -10.05 15.75 1.93
CA GLN A 131 -9.24 15.61 0.72
C GLN A 131 -7.93 16.36 0.89
N GLN A 132 -6.83 15.71 0.49
CA GLN A 132 -5.50 16.30 0.53
C GLN A 132 -5.02 16.67 -0.86
N ASP A 133 -4.01 17.53 -0.92
CA ASP A 133 -3.30 17.80 -2.16
C ASP A 133 -2.55 16.53 -2.62
N ALA A 134 -2.78 16.13 -3.87
CA ALA A 134 -2.18 14.91 -4.42
C ALA A 134 -0.66 14.99 -4.54
N HIS A 135 -0.11 16.18 -4.79
CA HIS A 135 1.33 16.41 -4.88
C HIS A 135 1.99 16.31 -3.49
N GLU A 136 1.36 16.85 -2.45
CA GLU A 136 1.85 16.72 -1.08
C GLU A 136 1.81 15.26 -0.59
N PHE A 137 0.73 14.54 -0.91
CA PHE A 137 0.67 13.10 -0.68
C PHE A 137 1.79 12.35 -1.41
N PHE A 138 2.03 12.66 -2.68
CA PHE A 138 3.08 12.01 -3.48
C PHE A 138 4.47 12.18 -2.87
N ILE A 139 4.85 13.41 -2.50
CA ILE A 139 6.16 13.69 -1.90
C ILE A 139 6.30 12.96 -0.56
N SER A 140 5.34 13.14 0.36
CA SER A 140 5.40 12.51 1.69
C SER A 140 5.47 10.99 1.63
N MET A 141 4.76 10.38 0.68
CA MET A 141 4.80 8.95 0.44
C MET A 141 6.19 8.49 -0.06
N LEU A 142 6.77 9.20 -1.03
CA LEU A 142 8.09 8.85 -1.55
C LEU A 142 9.17 9.00 -0.50
N ASP A 143 9.13 10.07 0.31
CA ASP A 143 10.04 10.26 1.43
C ASP A 143 9.96 9.10 2.43
N GLY A 144 8.74 8.69 2.80
CA GLY A 144 8.54 7.55 3.72
C GLY A 144 8.94 6.18 3.13
N ILE A 145 8.94 6.03 1.81
CA ILE A 145 9.51 4.84 1.15
C ILE A 145 11.04 4.93 1.15
N HIS A 146 11.60 6.08 0.78
CA HIS A 146 13.05 6.27 0.62
C HIS A 146 13.82 6.14 1.94
N GLU A 147 13.29 6.67 3.04
CA GLU A 147 13.92 6.63 4.37
C GLU A 147 14.19 5.19 4.87
N LYS A 148 13.47 4.21 4.33
CA LYS A 148 13.62 2.78 4.64
C LYS A 148 14.49 2.04 3.64
N VAL A 149 14.63 2.53 2.40
CA VAL A 149 15.49 1.93 1.37
C VAL A 149 16.96 2.25 1.60
N ASP A 150 17.30 3.43 2.13
CA ASP A 150 18.70 3.81 2.38
C ASP A 150 19.36 3.07 3.56
N LYS A 151 18.58 2.29 4.32
CA LYS A 151 19.04 1.52 5.49
C LYS A 151 19.25 0.02 5.18
N ASP A 152 19.11 -0.38 3.92
CA ASP A 152 19.33 -1.75 3.43
C ASP A 152 20.68 -1.92 2.73
#